data_AF-A0A847SB45-F1
#
_entry.id   AF-A0A847SB45-F1
#
_cell.length_a   1.000
_cell.length_b   1.000
_cell.length_c   1.000
_cell.angle_alpha   90.00
_cell.angle_beta   90.00
_cell.angle_gamma   90.00
#
_symmetry.space_group_name_H-M   'P 1'
#
loop_
_entity.id
_entity.type
_entity.pdbx_description
1 polymer ?
#
loop_
_entity_poly.entity_id
_entity_poly.type
_entity_poly.pdbx_seq_one_letter_code
_entity_poly.pdbx_strand_id
1 'polypeptide(L)'
;MMRNPTIAGTLLLAALLGSACVAASCPVDSIPIRLVDPSNRAPVTTLSTTRWTAHPPAYREFVTAISQHLAARLADPQHCPGSAASQQRSLLRFVRWPLVYPAGTPPQVFTVLKDAPTRGCQLHSPWLDLSIERGPVPWVQGIVRWNERQLLADQARLAGLDGVPDGVAMPFSTEAYGKLAEAMGWVRQDYHGVTPATPEPKLPPELRWLHRYSTRNDLPPSADGVYTVLPGAAERYTRLTLALIDRCLASAGQDIRYGHIQELADLLPLDEYRAPLPNPEAPFIIHADNMPGQPAVQDPQP
;
A
#
# COMPACT_ATOMS: atom_id res chain seq x y z
N MET A 1 -80.64 -33.14 -36.27
CA MET A 1 -80.09 -32.68 -34.97
C MET A 1 -78.87 -33.54 -34.66
N MET A 2 -77.72 -33.07 -35.14
CA MET A 2 -76.63 -32.41 -34.38
C MET A 2 -75.56 -33.43 -33.96
N ARG A 3 -74.51 -33.49 -34.81
CA ARG A 3 -73.25 -34.19 -34.62
C ARG A 3 -72.34 -33.31 -33.75
N ASN A 4 -71.74 -33.88 -32.70
CA ASN A 4 -70.63 -33.26 -31.97
C ASN A 4 -69.30 -33.58 -32.68
N PRO A 5 -68.40 -32.60 -32.87
CA PRO A 5 -67.01 -32.87 -33.18
C PRO A 5 -66.12 -32.76 -31.95
N THR A 6 -65.23 -33.74 -31.86
CA THR A 6 -64.06 -33.86 -30.99
C THR A 6 -63.03 -32.77 -31.35
N ILE A 7 -62.48 -32.06 -30.36
CA ILE A 7 -61.27 -31.23 -30.53
C ILE A 7 -60.23 -31.71 -29.52
N ALA A 8 -59.23 -32.41 -30.04
CA ALA A 8 -57.99 -32.72 -29.34
C ALA A 8 -57.05 -31.49 -29.44
N GLY A 9 -56.75 -30.87 -28.30
CA GLY A 9 -55.80 -29.76 -28.20
C GLY A 9 -54.40 -30.28 -27.87
N THR A 10 -53.50 -30.16 -28.83
CA THR A 10 -52.07 -30.49 -28.72
C THR A 10 -51.36 -29.40 -27.89
N LEU A 11 -50.81 -29.78 -26.73
CA LEU A 11 -49.92 -28.94 -25.93
C LEU A 11 -48.51 -28.94 -26.56
N LEU A 12 -48.12 -27.83 -27.19
CA LEU A 12 -46.73 -27.56 -27.55
C LEU A 12 -45.98 -27.08 -26.29
N LEU A 13 -45.09 -27.91 -25.75
CA LEU A 13 -44.03 -27.44 -24.87
C LEU A 13 -42.93 -26.79 -25.72
N ALA A 14 -42.85 -25.47 -25.69
CA ALA A 14 -41.68 -24.74 -26.20
C ALA A 14 -40.55 -24.85 -25.16
N ALA A 15 -39.54 -25.66 -25.46
CA ALA A 15 -38.30 -25.71 -24.70
C ALA A 15 -37.53 -24.39 -24.94
N LEU A 16 -37.59 -23.49 -23.97
CA LEU A 16 -36.68 -22.34 -23.88
C LEU A 16 -35.28 -22.87 -23.56
N LEU A 17 -34.49 -23.09 -24.61
CA LEU A 17 -33.03 -23.18 -24.49
C LEU A 17 -32.53 -21.82 -24.02
N GLY A 18 -32.46 -21.66 -22.70
CA GLY A 18 -31.74 -20.56 -22.07
C GLY A 18 -30.28 -20.70 -22.42
N SER A 19 -29.84 -19.98 -23.45
CA SER A 19 -28.43 -19.65 -23.64
C SER A 19 -27.99 -18.94 -22.37
N ALA A 20 -27.30 -19.66 -21.50
CA ALA A 20 -26.52 -19.06 -20.44
C ALA A 20 -25.45 -18.20 -21.13
N CYS A 21 -25.74 -16.91 -21.32
CA CYS A 21 -24.72 -15.92 -21.59
C CYS A 21 -23.74 -16.00 -20.42
N VAL A 22 -22.65 -16.70 -20.64
CA VAL A 22 -21.46 -16.60 -19.80
C VAL A 22 -21.10 -15.12 -19.86
N ALA A 23 -21.42 -14.38 -18.80
CA ALA A 23 -21.04 -12.97 -18.69
C ALA A 23 -19.52 -12.95 -18.83
N ALA A 24 -19.03 -12.48 -19.98
CA ALA A 24 -17.62 -12.39 -20.25
C ALA A 24 -17.04 -11.37 -19.27
N SER A 25 -16.39 -11.87 -18.21
CA SER A 25 -15.66 -11.04 -17.27
C SER A 25 -14.59 -10.28 -18.05
N CYS A 26 -14.54 -8.94 -17.89
CA CYS A 26 -13.51 -8.15 -18.55
C CYS A 26 -12.12 -8.68 -18.16
N PRO A 27 -11.16 -8.76 -19.11
CA PRO A 27 -9.81 -9.22 -18.79
C PRO A 27 -9.17 -8.30 -17.74
N VAL A 28 -8.42 -8.90 -16.82
CA VAL A 28 -7.70 -8.19 -15.74
C VAL A 28 -6.74 -7.14 -16.30
N ASP A 29 -6.24 -7.34 -17.53
CA ASP A 29 -5.37 -6.41 -18.26
C ASP A 29 -6.11 -5.26 -18.97
N SER A 30 -7.40 -5.05 -18.68
CA SER A 30 -8.21 -4.02 -19.36
C SER A 30 -7.85 -2.58 -18.98
N ILE A 31 -7.19 -2.37 -17.83
CA ILE A 31 -6.74 -1.05 -17.36
C ILE A 31 -5.22 -0.97 -17.55
N PRO A 32 -4.70 -0.03 -18.36
CA PRO A 32 -3.27 0.17 -18.49
C PRO A 32 -2.63 0.50 -17.15
N ILE A 33 -1.57 -0.23 -16.82
CA ILE A 33 -0.78 0.02 -15.62
C ILE A 33 0.59 0.57 -15.98
N ARG A 34 1.19 1.34 -15.08
CA ARG A 34 2.58 1.76 -15.15
C ARG A 34 3.23 1.62 -13.79
N LEU A 35 4.24 0.77 -13.71
CA LEU A 35 5.06 0.65 -12.51
C LEU A 35 6.16 1.71 -12.55
N VAL A 36 6.29 2.45 -11.45
CA VAL A 36 7.36 3.40 -11.20
C VAL A 36 8.10 2.94 -9.95
N ASP A 37 9.35 2.55 -10.15
CA ASP A 37 10.24 2.10 -9.08
C ASP A 37 11.56 2.86 -9.21
N PRO A 38 12.12 3.42 -8.12
CA PRO A 38 13.41 4.11 -8.14
C PRO A 38 14.56 3.24 -8.67
N SER A 39 14.44 1.91 -8.60
CA SER A 39 15.43 0.97 -9.14
C SER A 39 15.30 0.69 -10.64
N ASN A 40 14.18 1.04 -11.28
CA ASN A 40 13.92 0.74 -12.68
C ASN A 40 14.03 1.96 -13.58
N ARG A 41 14.97 1.92 -14.53
CA ARG A 41 15.15 2.98 -15.55
C ARG A 41 14.07 3.01 -16.62
N ALA A 42 13.27 1.94 -16.75
CA ALA A 42 12.19 1.85 -17.73
C ALA A 42 10.88 1.42 -17.07
N PRO A 43 9.75 2.11 -17.33
CA PRO A 43 8.46 1.74 -16.78
C PRO A 43 8.00 0.38 -17.29
N VAL A 44 7.42 -0.42 -16.41
CA VAL A 44 6.75 -1.69 -16.77
C VAL A 44 5.27 -1.38 -17.01
N THR A 45 4.75 -1.81 -18.17
CA THR A 45 3.40 -1.47 -18.62
C THR A 45 2.38 -2.61 -18.48
N THR A 46 2.82 -3.84 -18.20
CA THR A 46 1.94 -5.00 -18.01
C THR A 46 2.45 -5.94 -16.91
N LEU A 47 1.52 -6.59 -16.19
CA LEU A 47 1.83 -7.52 -15.09
C LEU A 47 2.51 -8.80 -15.57
N SER A 48 2.33 -9.15 -16.84
CA SER A 48 2.83 -10.39 -17.45
C SER A 48 4.30 -10.32 -17.89
N THR A 49 5.01 -9.22 -17.67
CA THR A 49 6.42 -9.09 -18.09
C THR A 49 7.37 -9.82 -17.13
N THR A 50 8.47 -10.39 -17.65
CA THR A 50 9.54 -10.98 -16.82
C THR A 50 10.22 -9.97 -15.88
N ARG A 51 10.13 -8.66 -16.16
CA ARG A 51 10.61 -7.62 -15.22
C ARG A 51 9.74 -7.52 -13.97
N TRP A 52 8.50 -7.98 -14.02
CA TRP A 52 7.59 -7.99 -12.87
C TRP A 52 8.10 -8.86 -11.72
N THR A 53 8.70 -10.02 -12.04
CA THR A 53 9.18 -10.97 -11.03
C THR A 53 10.39 -10.47 -10.24
N ALA A 54 11.05 -9.39 -10.67
CA ALA A 54 12.17 -8.77 -9.96
C ALA A 54 11.73 -7.90 -8.75
N HIS A 55 10.44 -7.57 -8.64
CA HIS A 55 9.93 -6.78 -7.52
C HIS A 55 9.67 -7.62 -6.25
N PRO A 56 9.72 -7.02 -5.04
CA PRO A 56 9.43 -7.71 -3.78
C PRO A 56 8.03 -8.36 -3.78
N PRO A 57 7.86 -9.59 -3.24
CA PRO A 57 6.57 -10.30 -3.26
C PRO A 57 5.39 -9.48 -2.72
N ALA A 58 5.56 -8.79 -1.60
CA ALA A 58 4.50 -7.98 -0.98
C ALA A 58 4.06 -6.81 -1.87
N TYR A 59 5.00 -6.13 -2.56
CA TYR A 59 4.65 -5.10 -3.52
C TYR A 59 3.93 -5.70 -4.74
N ARG A 60 4.31 -6.91 -5.16
CA ARG A 60 3.64 -7.59 -6.26
C ARG A 60 2.19 -7.91 -5.93
N GLU A 61 1.96 -8.52 -4.79
CA GLU A 61 0.62 -8.84 -4.29
C GLU A 61 -0.25 -7.59 -4.16
N PHE A 62 0.30 -6.48 -3.65
CA PHE A 62 -0.38 -5.20 -3.55
C PHE A 62 -0.87 -4.67 -4.91
N VAL A 63 0.02 -4.59 -5.90
CA VAL A 63 -0.35 -4.12 -7.25
C VAL A 63 -1.38 -5.06 -7.87
N THR A 64 -1.16 -6.37 -7.80
CA THR A 64 -2.08 -7.36 -8.37
C THR A 64 -3.47 -7.25 -7.75
N ALA A 65 -3.57 -7.16 -6.42
CA ALA A 65 -4.84 -7.04 -5.72
C ALA A 65 -5.60 -5.77 -6.14
N ILE A 66 -4.92 -4.63 -6.22
CA ILE A 66 -5.55 -3.35 -6.60
C ILE A 66 -5.99 -3.34 -8.06
N SER A 67 -5.14 -3.82 -8.96
CA SER A 67 -5.47 -3.93 -10.39
C SER A 67 -6.66 -4.85 -10.61
N GLN A 68 -6.67 -6.02 -9.97
CA GLN A 68 -7.79 -6.97 -10.05
C GLN A 68 -9.08 -6.39 -9.47
N HIS A 69 -9.00 -5.72 -8.31
CA HIS A 69 -10.16 -5.09 -7.69
C HIS A 69 -10.78 -4.03 -8.59
N LEU A 70 -9.97 -3.10 -9.11
CA LEU A 70 -10.47 -2.06 -10.03
C LEU A 70 -11.02 -2.65 -11.32
N ALA A 71 -10.35 -3.62 -11.93
CA ALA A 71 -10.85 -4.31 -13.13
C ALA A 71 -12.20 -4.97 -12.87
N ALA A 72 -12.36 -5.66 -11.73
CA ALA A 72 -13.62 -6.30 -11.37
C ALA A 72 -14.75 -5.28 -11.10
N ARG A 73 -14.44 -4.13 -10.48
CA ARG A 73 -15.43 -3.10 -10.14
C ARG A 73 -15.84 -2.24 -11.33
N LEU A 74 -14.95 -2.08 -12.31
CA LEU A 74 -15.20 -1.35 -13.56
C LEU A 74 -15.67 -2.27 -14.70
N ALA A 75 -15.70 -3.58 -14.48
CA ALA A 75 -16.26 -4.53 -15.42
C ALA A 75 -17.79 -4.39 -15.47
N ASP A 76 -18.27 -3.48 -16.31
CA ASP A 76 -19.64 -3.53 -16.81
C ASP A 76 -19.71 -4.58 -17.93
N PRO A 77 -20.55 -5.63 -17.82
CA PRO A 77 -20.77 -6.59 -18.89
C PRO A 77 -21.14 -5.96 -20.25
N GLN A 78 -21.67 -4.73 -20.25
CA GLN A 78 -22.02 -3.98 -21.46
C GLN A 78 -20.94 -2.99 -21.93
N HIS A 79 -20.00 -2.58 -21.06
CA HIS A 79 -19.06 -1.49 -21.32
C HIS A 79 -17.68 -1.74 -20.71
N CYS A 80 -17.06 -2.88 -21.02
CA CYS A 80 -15.66 -3.11 -20.64
C CYS A 80 -14.80 -1.92 -21.12
N PRO A 81 -13.82 -1.44 -20.31
CA PRO A 81 -12.90 -0.38 -20.69
C PRO A 81 -11.92 -0.74 -21.84
N GLY A 82 -12.23 -1.78 -22.62
CA GLY A 82 -11.45 -2.23 -23.77
C GLY A 82 -11.61 -1.38 -25.03
N SER A 83 -12.39 -0.29 -25.01
CA SER A 83 -12.34 0.66 -26.12
C SER A 83 -10.99 1.37 -26.12
N ALA A 84 -10.37 1.52 -27.30
CA ALA A 84 -9.09 2.21 -27.43
C ALA A 84 -9.10 3.62 -26.78
N ALA A 85 -10.25 4.30 -26.80
CA ALA A 85 -10.46 5.58 -26.15
C ALA A 85 -10.42 5.51 -24.61
N SER A 86 -11.00 4.47 -23.99
CA SER A 86 -10.89 4.26 -22.54
C SER A 86 -9.46 3.92 -22.13
N GLN A 87 -8.78 3.04 -22.89
CA GLN A 87 -7.39 2.67 -22.63
C GLN A 87 -6.44 3.86 -22.76
N GLN A 88 -6.68 4.78 -23.69
CA GLN A 88 -5.83 5.96 -23.83
C GLN A 88 -5.95 6.95 -22.66
N ARG A 89 -7.13 7.00 -22.01
CA ARG A 89 -7.40 7.89 -20.87
C ARG A 89 -7.16 7.23 -19.51
N SER A 90 -7.27 5.90 -19.44
CA SER A 90 -7.12 5.13 -18.22
C SER A 90 -5.66 4.79 -17.96
N LEU A 91 -5.16 5.12 -16.77
CA LEU A 91 -3.80 4.78 -16.37
C LEU A 91 -3.67 4.72 -14.86
N LEU A 92 -3.28 3.55 -14.34
CA LEU A 92 -2.87 3.40 -12.95
C LEU A 92 -1.35 3.42 -12.85
N ARG A 93 -0.80 4.40 -12.13
CA ARG A 93 0.62 4.48 -11.80
C ARG A 93 0.84 3.90 -10.42
N PHE A 94 1.56 2.80 -10.32
CA PHE A 94 1.99 2.24 -9.04
C PHE A 94 3.38 2.74 -8.73
N VAL A 95 3.53 3.45 -7.61
CA VAL A 95 4.76 4.11 -7.19
C VAL A 95 5.29 3.40 -5.97
N ARG A 96 6.50 2.84 -6.07
CA ARG A 96 7.20 2.28 -4.91
C ARG A 96 8.15 3.32 -4.32
N TRP A 97 7.89 3.70 -3.08
CA TRP A 97 8.77 4.53 -2.26
C TRP A 97 9.30 3.72 -1.07
N PRO A 98 10.58 3.27 -1.14
CA PRO A 98 11.23 2.65 0.00
C PRO A 98 11.44 3.67 1.11
N LEU A 99 11.72 3.24 2.35
CA LEU A 99 11.99 4.15 3.46
C LEU A 99 13.10 5.16 3.13
N VAL A 100 14.14 4.69 2.43
CA VAL A 100 15.30 5.47 2.01
C VAL A 100 15.47 5.35 0.50
N TYR A 101 15.56 6.49 -0.20
CA TYR A 101 15.83 6.47 -1.64
C TYR A 101 17.34 6.40 -1.92
N PRO A 102 17.78 5.76 -3.02
CA PRO A 102 19.19 5.66 -3.38
C PRO A 102 19.83 7.02 -3.66
N ALA A 103 21.08 7.20 -3.24
CA ALA A 103 21.83 8.43 -3.49
C ALA A 103 21.79 8.84 -4.98
N GLY A 104 21.61 10.14 -5.23
CA GLY A 104 21.53 10.70 -6.59
C GLY A 104 20.22 10.46 -7.35
N THR A 105 19.23 9.76 -6.75
CA THR A 105 17.94 9.47 -7.40
C THR A 105 16.78 10.00 -6.54
N PRO A 106 16.46 11.31 -6.59
CA PRO A 106 15.38 11.87 -5.78
C PRO A 106 14.06 11.15 -6.08
N PRO A 107 13.17 11.00 -5.08
CA PRO A 107 11.89 10.36 -5.29
C PRO A 107 11.10 11.15 -6.33
N GLN A 108 10.55 10.45 -7.32
CA GLN A 108 9.69 11.09 -8.30
C GLN A 108 8.46 11.64 -7.59
N VAL A 109 8.34 12.97 -7.54
CA VAL A 109 7.14 13.64 -7.03
C VAL A 109 6.11 13.66 -8.14
N PHE A 110 4.96 13.07 -7.88
CA PHE A 110 3.83 13.15 -8.79
C PHE A 110 2.95 14.31 -8.38
N THR A 111 2.65 15.17 -9.35
CA THR A 111 1.57 16.14 -9.17
C THR A 111 0.27 15.39 -8.97
N VAL A 112 -0.46 15.80 -7.93
CA VAL A 112 -1.85 15.42 -7.69
C VAL A 112 -2.65 15.53 -9.00
N LEU A 113 -3.50 14.54 -9.27
CA LEU A 113 -4.36 14.54 -10.45
C LEU A 113 -5.18 15.84 -10.46
N LYS A 114 -5.04 16.66 -11.52
CA LYS A 114 -5.65 17.99 -11.59
C LYS A 114 -7.04 17.98 -12.21
N ASP A 115 -7.34 16.98 -13.02
CA ASP A 115 -8.57 16.91 -13.78
C ASP A 115 -9.67 16.24 -12.93
N ALA A 116 -10.58 17.06 -12.41
CA ALA A 116 -11.78 16.59 -11.74
C ALA A 116 -12.70 15.91 -12.77
N PRO A 117 -13.24 14.71 -12.48
CA PRO A 117 -14.13 14.03 -13.41
C PRO A 117 -15.47 14.77 -13.47
N THR A 118 -16.02 14.94 -14.67
CA THR A 118 -17.31 15.61 -14.87
C THR A 118 -18.46 14.89 -14.15
N ARG A 119 -18.39 13.55 -14.08
CA ARG A 119 -19.35 12.69 -13.40
C ARG A 119 -18.60 11.54 -12.77
N GLY A 120 -18.30 11.61 -11.47
CA GLY A 120 -17.55 10.55 -10.83
C GLY A 120 -16.94 10.98 -9.51
N CYS A 121 -15.79 10.44 -9.16
CA CYS A 121 -15.13 10.75 -7.91
C CYS A 121 -13.67 11.10 -8.11
N GLN A 122 -13.22 12.08 -7.34
CA GLN A 122 -11.81 12.38 -7.14
C GLN A 122 -11.47 12.12 -5.67
N LEU A 123 -10.40 11.38 -5.42
CA LEU A 123 -9.93 11.05 -4.07
C LEU A 123 -8.45 11.41 -3.95
N HIS A 124 -8.12 12.15 -2.90
CA HIS A 124 -6.76 12.55 -2.54
C HIS A 124 -6.40 12.03 -1.15
N SER A 125 -5.32 11.27 -1.06
CA SER A 125 -4.83 10.74 0.21
C SER A 125 -3.32 10.44 0.17
N PRO A 126 -2.68 10.27 1.34
CA PRO A 126 -1.29 9.83 1.43
C PRO A 126 -0.99 8.52 0.69
N TRP A 127 -1.97 7.62 0.59
CA TRP A 127 -1.83 6.29 0.00
C TRP A 127 -2.16 6.26 -1.49
N LEU A 128 -3.13 7.07 -1.93
CA LEU A 128 -3.56 7.10 -3.32
C LEU A 128 -4.16 8.45 -3.74
N ASP A 129 -3.89 8.84 -4.98
CA ASP A 129 -4.71 9.79 -5.73
C ASP A 129 -5.48 9.03 -6.81
N LEU A 130 -6.79 9.28 -6.93
CA LEU A 130 -7.64 8.55 -7.85
C LEU A 130 -8.70 9.47 -8.43
N SER A 131 -8.91 9.37 -9.74
CA SER A 131 -9.98 10.02 -10.47
C SER A 131 -10.68 8.96 -11.30
N ILE A 132 -11.97 8.78 -11.04
CA ILE A 132 -12.84 7.85 -11.76
C ILE A 132 -13.96 8.66 -12.38
N GLU A 133 -14.11 8.60 -13.69
CA GLU A 133 -15.28 9.13 -14.39
C GLU A 133 -16.22 7.98 -14.79
N ARG A 134 -17.48 8.13 -14.41
CA ARG A 134 -18.57 7.24 -14.79
C ARG A 134 -19.24 7.81 -16.05
N GLY A 135 -19.36 6.97 -17.05
CA GLY A 135 -19.98 7.31 -18.32
C GLY A 135 -20.12 6.08 -19.20
N PRO A 136 -20.64 6.24 -20.43
CA PRO A 136 -20.74 5.13 -21.39
C PRO A 136 -19.38 4.52 -21.74
N VAL A 137 -18.30 5.27 -21.51
CA VAL A 137 -16.93 4.77 -21.55
C VAL A 137 -16.25 5.16 -20.24
N PRO A 138 -16.27 4.28 -19.21
CA PRO A 138 -15.63 4.58 -17.94
C PRO A 138 -14.11 4.72 -18.14
N TRP A 139 -13.49 5.59 -17.35
CA TRP A 139 -12.04 5.68 -17.28
C TRP A 139 -11.56 5.91 -15.86
N VAL A 140 -10.32 5.48 -15.59
CA VAL A 140 -9.69 5.59 -14.28
C VAL A 140 -8.27 6.11 -14.41
N GLN A 141 -7.95 7.19 -13.71
CA GLN A 141 -6.57 7.64 -13.53
C GLN A 141 -6.20 7.55 -12.06
N GLY A 142 -5.05 6.98 -11.77
CA GLY A 142 -4.62 6.78 -10.40
C GLY A 142 -3.12 6.87 -10.21
N ILE A 143 -2.73 7.29 -9.01
CA ILE A 143 -1.38 7.20 -8.47
C ILE A 143 -1.50 6.46 -7.15
N VAL A 144 -1.11 5.20 -7.17
CA VAL A 144 -1.19 4.28 -6.03
C VAL A 144 0.20 4.14 -5.44
N ARG A 145 0.37 4.47 -4.16
CA ARG A 145 1.68 4.57 -3.52
C ARG A 145 1.90 3.40 -2.57
N TRP A 146 2.92 2.61 -2.83
CA TRP A 146 3.54 1.76 -1.81
C TRP A 146 4.61 2.58 -1.10
N ASN A 147 4.29 3.12 0.08
CA ASN A 147 5.18 4.04 0.80
C ASN A 147 5.51 3.50 2.20
N GLU A 148 6.73 3.01 2.35
CA GLU A 148 7.21 2.42 3.60
C GLU A 148 7.27 3.45 4.74
N ARG A 149 7.63 4.70 4.46
CA ARG A 149 7.64 5.76 5.48
C ARG A 149 6.22 6.16 5.89
N GLN A 150 5.27 6.20 4.94
CA GLN A 150 3.86 6.47 5.26
C GLN A 150 3.30 5.42 6.20
N LEU A 151 3.58 4.15 5.93
CA LEU A 151 3.17 3.04 6.79
C LEU A 151 3.68 3.25 8.22
N LEU A 152 4.95 3.59 8.41
CA LEU A 152 5.50 3.87 9.75
C LEU A 152 4.88 5.13 10.38
N ALA A 153 4.62 6.17 9.59
CA ALA A 153 3.96 7.39 10.07
C ALA A 153 2.53 7.10 10.56
N ASP A 154 1.78 6.27 9.84
CA ASP A 154 0.46 5.83 10.25
C ASP A 154 0.51 5.06 11.57
N GLN A 155 1.48 4.15 11.74
CA GLN A 155 1.64 3.40 12.98
C GLN A 155 2.03 4.30 14.16
N ALA A 156 2.97 5.23 13.95
CA ALA A 156 3.34 6.22 14.96
C ALA A 156 2.14 7.06 15.42
N ARG A 157 1.31 7.48 14.46
CA ARG A 157 0.10 8.26 14.70
C ARG A 157 -0.97 7.46 15.44
N LEU A 158 -1.18 6.21 15.07
CA LEU A 158 -2.11 5.31 15.77
C LEU A 158 -1.62 4.96 17.18
N ALA A 159 -0.30 4.95 17.41
CA ALA A 159 0.30 4.81 18.73
C ALA A 159 0.25 6.11 19.56
N GLY A 160 -0.32 7.19 19.04
CA GLY A 160 -0.46 8.47 19.75
C GLY A 160 0.85 9.26 19.87
N LEU A 161 1.82 9.05 18.97
CA LEU A 161 3.04 9.85 18.97
C LEU A 161 2.79 11.24 18.38
N ASP A 162 3.22 12.26 19.12
CA ASP A 162 3.13 13.66 18.67
C ASP A 162 4.10 13.99 17.53
N GLY A 163 3.70 14.96 16.71
CA GLY A 163 4.53 15.54 15.66
C GLY A 163 4.63 14.72 14.37
N VAL A 164 3.74 13.74 14.17
CA VAL A 164 3.61 13.05 12.87
C VAL A 164 3.03 14.05 11.88
N PRO A 165 3.67 14.32 10.72
CA PRO A 165 3.12 15.25 9.74
C PRO A 165 1.84 14.70 9.10
N ASP A 166 0.98 15.60 8.61
CA ASP A 166 -0.16 15.25 7.74
C ASP A 166 0.31 15.11 6.29
N GLY A 167 -0.47 14.38 5.48
CA GLY A 167 -0.19 14.18 4.07
C GLY A 167 0.84 13.09 3.79
N VAL A 168 1.44 13.15 2.61
CA VAL A 168 2.37 12.14 2.10
C VAL A 168 3.72 12.21 2.82
N ALA A 169 4.10 11.16 3.54
CA ALA A 169 5.42 11.01 4.14
C ALA A 169 6.48 10.65 3.08
N MET A 170 7.17 11.64 2.54
CA MET A 170 8.21 11.42 1.52
C MET A 170 9.38 10.57 2.04
N PRO A 171 9.96 9.66 1.26
CA PRO A 171 11.08 8.83 1.71
C PRO A 171 12.31 9.67 2.08
N PHE A 172 13.14 9.17 3.00
CA PHE A 172 14.37 9.84 3.41
C PHE A 172 15.43 9.76 2.33
N SER A 173 16.27 10.80 2.22
CA SER A 173 17.52 10.70 1.46
C SER A 173 18.52 9.81 2.17
N THR A 174 19.44 9.19 1.44
CA THR A 174 20.54 8.43 2.04
C THR A 174 21.31 9.27 3.06
N GLU A 175 21.57 10.55 2.76
CA GLU A 175 22.27 11.47 3.67
C GLU A 175 21.44 11.78 4.93
N ALA A 176 20.16 12.11 4.77
CA ALA A 176 19.28 12.42 5.90
C ALA A 176 19.08 11.19 6.79
N TYR A 177 18.89 10.02 6.18
CA TYR A 177 18.78 8.76 6.92
C TYR A 177 20.10 8.41 7.60
N GLY A 178 21.26 8.65 6.98
CA GLY A 178 22.57 8.44 7.59
C GLY A 178 22.76 9.24 8.87
N LYS A 179 22.44 10.54 8.85
CA LYS A 179 22.46 11.40 10.05
C LYS A 179 21.50 10.91 11.13
N LEU A 180 20.32 10.44 10.73
CA LEU A 180 19.34 9.84 11.65
C LEU A 180 19.82 8.49 12.21
N ALA A 181 20.52 7.68 11.43
CA ALA A 181 21.07 6.40 11.86
C ALA A 181 22.23 6.58 12.85
N GLU A 182 23.11 7.55 12.60
CA GLU A 182 24.14 7.97 13.57
C GLU A 182 23.48 8.42 14.88
N ALA A 183 22.50 9.30 14.77
CA ALA A 183 21.63 9.74 15.88
C ALA A 183 21.01 8.57 16.68
N MET A 184 20.50 7.54 16.00
CA MET A 184 19.95 6.34 16.64
C MET A 184 21.04 5.47 17.28
N GLY A 185 22.25 5.45 16.72
CA GLY A 185 23.42 4.81 17.32
C GLY A 185 23.75 5.36 18.71
N TRP A 186 23.51 6.67 18.93
CA TRP A 186 23.62 7.30 20.25
C TRP A 186 22.53 6.84 21.22
N VAL A 187 21.26 6.77 20.78
CA VAL A 187 20.14 6.29 21.62
C VAL A 187 20.42 4.88 22.16
N ARG A 188 21.15 4.02 21.42
CA ARG A 188 21.57 2.70 21.92
C ARG A 188 22.55 2.77 23.09
N GLN A 189 23.44 3.76 23.13
CA GLN A 189 24.44 3.91 24.20
C GLN A 189 23.78 4.30 25.53
N ASP A 190 22.69 5.08 25.47
CA ASP A 190 21.87 5.48 26.62
C ASP A 190 21.21 4.28 27.31
N TYR A 191 20.73 3.30 26.52
CA TYR A 191 20.16 2.06 27.06
C TYR A 191 21.21 1.17 27.76
N HIS A 192 22.49 1.38 27.49
CA HIS A 192 23.59 0.73 28.21
C HIS A 192 24.12 1.54 29.41
N GLY A 193 23.41 2.59 29.82
CA GLY A 193 23.77 3.41 30.98
C GLY A 193 24.88 4.42 30.73
N VAL A 194 25.25 4.67 29.47
CA VAL A 194 26.17 5.74 29.09
C VAL A 194 25.33 6.98 28.83
N THR A 195 25.42 7.98 29.71
CA THR A 195 24.71 9.25 29.48
C THR A 195 25.37 9.98 28.31
N PRO A 196 24.64 10.35 27.26
CA PRO A 196 25.24 10.95 26.08
C PRO A 196 25.64 12.39 26.42
N ALA A 197 26.82 12.80 25.95
CA ALA A 197 27.34 14.15 26.17
C ALA A 197 26.65 15.22 25.32
N THR A 198 25.80 14.82 24.37
CA THR A 198 25.11 15.69 23.41
C THR A 198 23.60 15.49 23.47
N PRO A 199 22.80 16.55 23.26
CA PRO A 199 21.34 16.44 23.27
C PRO A 199 20.88 15.43 22.23
N GLU A 200 19.96 14.55 22.65
CA GLU A 200 19.38 13.51 21.81
C GLU A 200 18.88 14.12 20.49
N PRO A 201 19.40 13.67 19.33
CA PRO A 201 18.83 14.05 18.06
C PRO A 201 17.36 13.64 18.02
N LYS A 202 16.46 14.62 17.85
CA LYS A 202 15.02 14.41 17.85
C LYS A 202 14.61 13.58 16.63
N LEU A 203 14.52 12.26 16.82
CA LEU A 203 14.11 11.34 15.78
C LEU A 203 12.67 11.63 15.33
N PRO A 204 12.38 11.52 14.02
CA PRO A 204 11.02 11.55 13.51
C PRO A 204 10.14 10.52 14.23
N PRO A 205 8.87 10.83 14.55
CA PRO A 205 7.97 9.95 15.29
C PRO A 205 7.88 8.53 14.70
N GLU A 206 7.87 8.41 13.38
CA GLU A 206 7.83 7.14 12.65
C GLU A 206 9.08 6.28 12.89
N LEU A 207 10.25 6.89 13.04
CA LEU A 207 11.48 6.16 13.37
C LEU A 207 11.56 5.83 14.86
N ARG A 208 11.02 6.69 15.73
CA ARG A 208 10.87 6.36 17.16
C ARG A 208 9.93 5.17 17.38
N TRP A 209 8.82 5.15 16.65
CA TRP A 209 7.89 4.02 16.65
C TRP A 209 8.60 2.76 16.16
N LEU A 210 9.27 2.82 15.01
CA LEU A 210 10.02 1.68 14.47
C LEU A 210 11.06 1.15 15.47
N HIS A 211 11.85 2.04 16.08
CA HIS A 211 12.84 1.67 17.08
C HIS A 211 12.22 0.98 18.30
N ARG A 212 11.08 1.47 18.79
CA ARG A 212 10.40 0.90 19.97
C ARG A 212 9.82 -0.50 19.71
N TYR A 213 9.39 -0.78 18.48
CA TYR A 213 8.60 -1.97 18.16
C TYR A 213 9.26 -2.94 17.17
N SER A 214 10.46 -2.64 16.65
CA SER A 214 11.22 -3.60 15.86
C SER A 214 11.85 -4.66 16.78
N THR A 215 11.66 -5.93 16.47
CA THR A 215 12.05 -7.07 17.32
C THR A 215 13.57 -7.34 17.38
N ARG A 216 14.39 -6.53 16.70
CA ARG A 216 15.86 -6.62 16.70
C ARG A 216 16.43 -5.46 17.52
N ASN A 217 16.33 -5.58 18.83
CA ASN A 217 16.82 -4.59 19.80
C ASN A 217 18.35 -4.46 19.82
N ASP A 218 19.06 -5.39 19.17
CA ASP A 218 20.52 -5.48 19.10
C ASP A 218 21.13 -4.75 17.89
N LEU A 219 20.32 -4.45 16.87
CA LEU A 219 20.75 -3.74 15.67
C LEU A 219 20.10 -2.35 15.62
N PRO A 220 20.83 -1.31 15.17
CA PRO A 220 20.17 -0.04 14.87
C PRO A 220 19.01 -0.32 13.92
N PRO A 221 17.87 0.39 14.03
CA PRO A 221 16.78 0.26 13.08
C PRO A 221 17.35 0.54 11.68
N SER A 222 17.66 -0.54 10.97
CA SER A 222 18.14 -0.49 9.62
C SER A 222 16.91 -0.33 8.73
N ALA A 223 17.13 0.08 7.49
CA ALA A 223 16.09 -0.07 6.47
C ALA A 223 15.56 -1.52 6.44
N ASP A 224 16.34 -2.50 6.89
CA ASP A 224 15.91 -3.88 6.99
C ASP A 224 14.94 -4.17 8.14
N GLY A 225 14.96 -3.37 9.22
CA GLY A 225 13.98 -3.44 10.30
C GLY A 225 12.56 -3.20 9.78
N VAL A 226 12.41 -2.37 8.75
CA VAL A 226 11.14 -2.18 8.04
C VAL A 226 10.64 -3.50 7.46
N TYR A 227 11.52 -4.35 6.90
CA TYR A 227 11.14 -5.65 6.35
C TYR A 227 10.63 -6.66 7.39
N THR A 228 10.85 -6.42 8.69
CA THR A 228 10.26 -7.25 9.75
C THR A 228 8.80 -6.89 10.05
N VAL A 229 8.43 -5.63 9.84
CA VAL A 229 7.07 -5.12 10.06
C VAL A 229 6.24 -5.19 8.77
N LEU A 230 6.90 -5.06 7.60
CA LEU A 230 6.24 -4.97 6.30
C LEU A 230 5.37 -6.16 5.92
N PRO A 231 5.72 -7.44 6.15
CA PRO A 231 4.91 -8.55 5.68
C PRO A 231 3.47 -8.51 6.25
N GLY A 232 3.34 -8.28 7.56
CA GLY A 232 2.02 -8.15 8.20
C GLY A 232 1.33 -6.82 7.91
N ALA A 233 2.08 -5.77 7.58
CA ALA A 233 1.52 -4.47 7.26
C ALA A 233 1.11 -4.34 5.77
N ALA A 234 1.71 -5.12 4.87
CA ALA A 234 1.43 -5.16 3.43
C ALA A 234 -0.03 -5.49 3.14
N GLU A 235 -0.57 -6.53 3.79
CA GLU A 235 -1.95 -6.94 3.63
C GLU A 235 -2.92 -5.86 4.14
N ARG A 236 -2.64 -5.27 5.29
CA ARG A 236 -3.44 -4.16 5.87
C ARG A 236 -3.43 -2.92 4.98
N TYR A 237 -2.26 -2.60 4.44
CA TYR A 237 -2.06 -1.48 3.53
C TYR A 237 -2.80 -1.69 2.21
N THR A 238 -2.81 -2.94 1.70
CA THR A 238 -3.67 -3.34 0.58
C THR A 238 -5.13 -3.12 0.91
N ARG A 239 -5.63 -3.66 2.02
CA ARG A 239 -7.04 -3.52 2.45
C ARG A 239 -7.48 -2.06 2.58
N LEU A 240 -6.65 -1.22 3.21
CA LEU A 240 -6.89 0.23 3.29
C LEU A 240 -7.03 0.86 1.90
N THR A 241 -6.12 0.52 0.98
CA THR A 241 -6.13 1.09 -0.37
C THR A 241 -7.37 0.65 -1.16
N LEU A 242 -7.78 -0.61 -1.01
CA LEU A 242 -9.03 -1.13 -1.59
C LEU A 242 -10.26 -0.41 -1.01
N ALA A 243 -10.31 -0.18 0.30
CA ALA A 243 -11.41 0.54 0.95
C ALA A 243 -11.54 2.00 0.44
N LEU A 244 -10.42 2.69 0.23
CA LEU A 244 -10.41 4.02 -0.37
C LEU A 244 -10.92 4.00 -1.83
N ILE A 245 -10.52 3.00 -2.62
CA ILE A 245 -11.03 2.81 -3.98
C ILE A 245 -12.55 2.59 -3.96
N ASP A 246 -13.04 1.71 -3.09
CA ASP A 246 -14.48 1.45 -2.95
C ASP A 246 -15.25 2.68 -2.48
N ARG A 247 -14.69 3.47 -1.56
CA ARG A 247 -15.27 4.75 -1.14
C ARG A 247 -15.43 5.70 -2.32
N CYS A 248 -14.43 5.78 -3.19
CA CYS A 248 -14.51 6.63 -4.39
C CYS A 248 -15.51 6.09 -5.42
N LEU A 249 -15.55 4.78 -5.63
CA LEU A 249 -16.53 4.10 -6.49
C LEU A 249 -17.97 4.18 -5.96
N ALA A 250 -18.18 4.37 -4.65
CA ALA A 250 -19.50 4.58 -4.07
C ALA A 250 -19.95 6.04 -4.20
N SER A 251 -19.01 6.99 -4.20
CA SER A 251 -19.31 8.42 -4.14
C SER A 251 -19.49 9.01 -5.54
N ALA A 252 -20.69 9.46 -5.88
CA ALA A 252 -20.95 10.11 -7.17
C ALA A 252 -20.87 11.64 -7.02
N GLY A 253 -19.94 12.28 -7.73
CA GLY A 253 -19.76 13.73 -7.79
C GLY A 253 -18.97 14.34 -6.63
N GLN A 254 -18.17 13.56 -5.89
CA GLN A 254 -17.47 14.05 -4.69
C GLN A 254 -15.96 14.18 -4.92
N ASP A 255 -15.39 15.28 -4.42
CA ASP A 255 -13.95 15.41 -4.11
C ASP A 255 -13.75 14.97 -2.65
N ILE A 256 -13.02 13.88 -2.45
CA ILE A 256 -12.78 13.23 -1.17
C ILE A 256 -11.31 13.46 -0.79
N ARG A 257 -11.07 13.94 0.42
CA ARG A 257 -9.72 14.24 0.89
C ARG A 257 -9.49 13.60 2.25
N TYR A 258 -8.38 12.89 2.36
CA TYR A 258 -7.87 12.37 3.62
C TYR A 258 -6.44 12.87 3.82
N GLY A 259 -6.15 13.47 4.96
CA GLY A 259 -4.82 13.92 5.37
C GLY A 259 -4.04 12.84 6.11
N HIS A 260 -4.72 11.95 6.84
CA HIS A 260 -4.07 10.97 7.71
C HIS A 260 -4.96 9.80 8.13
N ILE A 261 -4.35 8.74 8.69
CA ILE A 261 -5.02 7.45 8.96
C ILE A 261 -6.25 7.54 9.88
N GLN A 262 -6.25 8.46 10.85
CA GLN A 262 -7.38 8.57 11.80
C GLN A 262 -8.68 9.05 11.14
N GLU A 263 -8.60 9.73 10.00
CA GLU A 263 -9.79 10.16 9.26
C GLU A 263 -10.50 9.01 8.54
N LEU A 264 -9.87 7.83 8.46
CA LEU A 264 -10.43 6.64 7.80
C LEU A 264 -11.24 5.74 8.73
N ALA A 265 -11.56 6.20 9.94
CA ALA A 265 -12.27 5.40 10.94
C ALA A 265 -13.68 4.97 10.50
N ASP A 266 -14.28 5.66 9.54
CA ASP A 266 -15.56 5.29 8.91
C ASP A 266 -15.40 4.25 7.78
N LEU A 267 -14.19 4.08 7.23
CA LEU A 267 -13.91 3.16 6.13
C LEU A 267 -13.37 1.80 6.59
N LEU A 268 -12.55 1.79 7.65
CA LEU A 268 -12.01 0.57 8.22
C LEU A 268 -11.81 0.68 9.73
N PRO A 269 -11.93 -0.44 10.48
CA PRO A 269 -11.53 -0.47 11.88
C PRO A 269 -10.03 -0.20 12.00
N LEU A 270 -9.65 0.91 12.65
CA LEU A 270 -8.24 1.32 12.73
C LEU A 270 -7.35 0.29 13.47
N ASP A 271 -7.93 -0.50 14.37
CA ASP A 271 -7.22 -1.58 15.07
C ASP A 271 -6.81 -2.71 14.13
N GLU A 272 -7.56 -2.96 13.05
CA GLU A 272 -7.17 -3.95 12.05
C GLU A 272 -5.96 -3.49 11.22
N TYR A 273 -5.76 -2.17 11.09
CA TYR A 273 -4.63 -1.57 10.39
C TYR A 273 -3.36 -1.51 11.26
N ARG A 274 -3.50 -1.50 12.58
CA ARG A 274 -2.34 -1.50 13.49
C ARG A 274 -1.47 -2.73 13.25
N ALA A 275 -0.17 -2.52 13.18
CA ALA A 275 0.78 -3.61 13.23
C ALA A 275 0.65 -4.28 14.61
N PRO A 276 0.65 -5.62 14.68
CA PRO A 276 0.66 -6.32 15.96
C PRO A 276 1.94 -5.91 16.68
N LEU A 277 1.78 -5.21 17.80
CA LEU A 277 2.91 -4.81 18.62
C LEU A 277 3.40 -6.08 19.34
N PRO A 278 4.71 -6.40 19.33
CA PRO A 278 5.23 -7.35 20.30
C PRO A 278 4.87 -6.82 21.70
N ASN A 279 4.46 -7.73 22.60
CA ASN A 279 3.97 -7.37 23.93
C ASN A 279 4.95 -6.37 24.59
N PRO A 280 4.53 -5.12 24.90
CA PRO A 280 5.43 -4.11 25.47
C PRO A 280 5.95 -4.51 26.85
N GLU A 281 5.32 -5.49 27.50
CA GLU A 281 5.75 -6.07 28.78
C GLU A 281 6.67 -7.28 28.64
N ALA A 282 6.97 -7.76 27.43
CA ALA A 282 7.97 -8.79 27.26
C ALA A 282 9.32 -8.24 27.75
N PRO A 283 9.91 -8.80 28.83
CA PRO A 283 11.17 -8.31 29.34
C PRO A 283 12.22 -8.35 28.23
N PHE A 284 13.05 -7.31 28.17
CA PHE A 284 14.21 -7.27 27.28
C PHE A 284 15.12 -8.47 27.60
N ILE A 285 14.98 -9.57 26.84
CA ILE A 285 15.92 -10.67 26.93
C ILE A 285 17.14 -10.28 26.10
N ILE A 286 18.11 -9.64 26.76
CA ILE A 286 19.46 -9.53 26.21
C ILE A 286 20.03 -10.95 26.28
N HIS A 287 20.10 -11.62 25.14
CA HIS A 287 20.91 -12.84 25.03
C HIS A 287 22.38 -12.43 25.14
N ALA A 288 22.92 -12.48 26.36
CA ALA A 288 24.32 -12.16 26.67
C ALA A 288 25.32 -13.16 26.04
N ASP A 289 24.84 -14.24 25.43
CA ASP A 289 25.66 -15.38 25.02
C ASP A 289 26.42 -15.23 23.69
N ASN A 290 26.33 -14.07 23.01
CA ASN A 290 26.98 -13.84 21.71
C ASN A 290 27.91 -12.61 21.67
N MET A 291 28.64 -12.34 22.75
CA MET A 291 29.81 -11.44 22.68
C MET A 291 31.05 -12.28 22.32
N PRO A 292 31.62 -12.15 21.10
CA PRO A 292 32.86 -12.83 20.76
C PRO A 292 34.00 -12.27 21.62
N GLY A 293 34.48 -13.09 22.54
CA GLY A 293 35.82 -13.05 23.15
C GLY A 293 36.32 -11.69 23.63
N GLN A 294 35.98 -11.32 24.88
CA GLN A 294 36.93 -10.50 25.64
C GLN A 294 38.22 -11.33 25.84
N PRO A 295 39.40 -10.82 25.48
CA PRO A 295 40.65 -11.50 25.78
C PRO A 295 40.81 -11.59 27.30
N ALA A 296 41.09 -12.79 27.79
CA ALA A 296 41.40 -13.04 29.19
C ALA A 296 42.57 -12.14 29.61
N VAL A 297 42.31 -11.28 30.60
CA VAL A 297 43.37 -10.59 31.33
C VAL A 297 44.15 -11.67 32.06
N GLN A 298 45.36 -11.97 31.59
CA GLN A 298 46.32 -12.77 32.34
C GLN A 298 46.89 -11.89 33.44
N ASP A 299 46.60 -12.25 34.69
CA ASP A 299 47.30 -11.69 35.84
C ASP A 299 48.81 -12.00 35.73
N PRO A 300 49.69 -11.02 36.05
CA PRO A 300 51.12 -11.26 36.09
C PRO A 300 51.43 -12.19 37.28
N GLN A 301 51.96 -13.38 36.98
CA GLN A 301 52.58 -14.24 37.98
C GLN A 301 53.92 -13.62 38.44
N PRO A 302 54.26 -13.76 39.74
CA PRO A 302 55.47 -13.20 40.34
C PRO A 302 56.77 -13.87 39.86
#